data_AF-A0A3B3DKU6-F1
#
_entry.id   AF-A0A3B3DKU6-F1
#
_cell.length_a   1.000
_cell.length_b   1.000
_cell.length_c   1.000
_cell.angle_alpha   90.00
_cell.angle_beta   90.00
_cell.angle_gamma   90.00
#
_symmetry.space_group_name_H-M   'P 1'
#
loop_
_entity.id
_entity.type
_entity.pdbx_description
1 polymer ?
#
loop_
_entity_poly.entity_id
_entity_poly.type
_entity_poly.pdbx_seq_one_letter_code
_entity_poly.pdbx_strand_id
1 'polypeptide(L)'
;MFKLVCFQALELRGPYDISNLGLLFGLSDGDAKEAVSSTCRAALLHAETRKTASGIVYMVRSQQEAPPPPRPSEGDTPAAKRVKTT
;
A
#
# COMPACT_ATOMS: atom_id res chain seq x y z
N MET A 1 -16.77 4.44 -14.08
CA MET A 1 -15.65 4.65 -13.13
C MET A 1 -15.46 6.14 -12.96
N PHE A 2 -15.67 6.66 -11.75
CA PHE A 2 -15.44 8.08 -11.45
C PHE A 2 -13.95 8.31 -11.19
N LYS A 3 -13.33 9.21 -11.94
CA LYS A 3 -11.97 9.69 -11.69
C LYS A 3 -12.05 11.20 -11.55
N LEU A 4 -11.74 11.69 -10.35
CA LEU A 4 -11.51 13.11 -10.14
C LEU A 4 -10.07 13.44 -10.57
N VAL A 5 -9.91 14.45 -11.42
CA VAL A 5 -8.60 14.98 -11.79
C VAL A 5 -8.37 16.21 -10.92
N CYS A 6 -7.52 16.07 -9.91
CA CYS A 6 -7.19 17.13 -8.96
C CYS A 6 -5.75 17.59 -9.22
N PHE A 7 -5.58 18.90 -9.44
CA PHE A 7 -4.27 19.54 -9.55
C PHE A 7 -3.83 20.16 -8.22
N GLN A 8 -4.75 20.32 -7.26
CA GLN A 8 -4.47 20.81 -5.92
C GLN A 8 -5.05 19.88 -4.84
N ALA A 9 -4.41 19.81 -3.67
CA ALA A 9 -4.84 18.93 -2.57
C ALA A 9 -6.27 19.24 -2.07
N LEU A 10 -6.70 20.50 -2.16
CA LEU A 10 -8.03 20.95 -1.74
C LEU A 10 -9.16 20.49 -2.67
N GLU A 11 -8.83 19.99 -3.86
CA GLU A 11 -9.80 19.49 -4.83
C GLU A 11 -10.16 18.02 -4.59
N LEU A 12 -9.42 17.32 -3.71
CA LEU A 12 -9.73 15.94 -3.33
C LEU A 12 -11.03 15.90 -2.54
N ARG A 13 -11.89 14.96 -2.90
CA ARG A 13 -13.18 14.72 -2.26
C ARG A 13 -13.23 13.35 -1.63
N GLY A 14 -14.04 13.22 -0.57
CA GLY A 14 -14.24 11.93 0.08
C GLY A 14 -14.90 10.92 -0.86
N PRO A 15 -14.77 9.61 -0.61
CA PRO A 15 -15.36 8.59 -1.47
C PRO A 15 -16.90 8.68 -1.55
N TYR A 16 -17.55 9.13 -0.47
CA TYR A 16 -18.99 9.37 -0.46
C TYR A 16 -19.39 10.59 -1.28
N ASP A 17 -18.62 11.67 -1.24
CA ASP A 17 -18.87 12.84 -2.10
C ASP A 17 -18.80 12.44 -3.58
N ILE A 18 -17.80 11.61 -3.94
CA ILE A 18 -17.65 11.10 -5.30
C ILE A 18 -18.79 10.13 -5.66
N SER A 19 -19.24 9.29 -4.72
CA SER A 19 -20.39 8.41 -4.94
C SER A 19 -21.66 9.24 -5.16
N ASN A 20 -21.88 10.29 -4.37
CA ASN A 20 -23.02 11.20 -4.51
C ASN A 20 -23.03 11.92 -5.85
N LEU A 21 -21.86 12.27 -6.41
CA LEU A 21 -21.77 12.74 -7.80
C LEU A 21 -22.30 11.69 -8.78
N GLY A 22 -22.05 10.41 -8.53
CA GLY A 22 -22.61 9.32 -9.34
C GLY A 22 -24.13 9.26 -9.32
N LEU A 23 -24.77 9.51 -8.18
CA LEU A 23 -26.23 9.66 -8.12
C LEU A 23 -26.71 10.86 -8.95
N LEU A 24 -26.00 11.99 -8.89
CA LEU A 24 -26.31 13.17 -9.71
C LEU A 24 -26.15 12.89 -11.22
N PHE A 25 -25.25 12.00 -11.60
CA PHE A 25 -25.08 11.52 -12.97
C PHE A 25 -26.04 10.39 -13.38
N GLY A 26 -27.01 10.06 -12.53
CA GLY A 26 -28.09 9.12 -12.85
C GLY A 26 -27.79 7.65 -12.56
N LEU A 27 -26.71 7.35 -11.82
CA LEU A 27 -26.50 5.99 -11.30
C LEU A 27 -27.42 5.71 -10.11
N SER A 28 -27.74 4.42 -9.92
CA SER A 28 -28.37 3.97 -8.68
C SER A 28 -27.41 4.13 -7.50
N ASP A 29 -27.92 4.21 -6.27
CA ASP A 29 -27.08 4.28 -5.07
C ASP A 29 -26.09 3.11 -4.97
N GLY A 30 -26.52 1.91 -5.36
CA GLY A 30 -25.67 0.72 -5.44
C GLY A 30 -24.57 0.86 -6.49
N ASP A 31 -24.94 1.19 -7.73
CA ASP A 31 -23.97 1.32 -8.83
C ASP A 31 -22.98 2.47 -8.59
N ALA A 32 -23.42 3.56 -7.97
CA ALA A 32 -22.57 4.69 -7.63
C ALA A 32 -21.47 4.31 -6.63
N LYS A 33 -21.81 3.51 -5.61
CA LYS A 33 -20.85 2.97 -4.63
C LYS A 33 -19.92 1.94 -5.28
N GLU A 34 -20.47 1.02 -6.08
CA GLU A 34 -19.67 0.00 -6.77
C GLU A 34 -18.70 0.61 -7.80
N ALA A 35 -19.07 1.74 -8.40
CA ALA A 35 -18.23 2.48 -9.34
C ALA A 35 -16.96 3.06 -8.71
N VAL A 36 -16.94 3.31 -7.40
CA VAL A 36 -15.75 3.77 -6.64
C VAL A 36 -15.04 2.64 -5.88
N SER A 37 -15.65 1.44 -5.78
CA SER A 37 -15.11 0.29 -5.04
C SER A 37 -14.69 -0.86 -5.97
N SER A 38 -15.52 -1.91 -6.09
CA SER A 38 -15.25 -3.18 -6.76
C SER A 38 -15.00 -3.01 -8.26
N THR A 39 -15.76 -2.13 -8.92
CA THR A 39 -15.63 -1.87 -10.35
C THR A 39 -14.29 -1.20 -10.66
N CYS A 40 -13.86 -0.28 -9.79
CA CYS A 40 -12.55 0.36 -9.89
C CYS A 40 -11.43 -0.69 -9.72
N ARG A 41 -11.55 -1.59 -8.75
CA ARG A 41 -10.61 -2.70 -8.55
C ARG A 41 -10.58 -3.65 -9.75
N ALA A 42 -11.74 -4.01 -10.31
CA ALA A 42 -11.83 -4.86 -11.49
C ALA A 42 -11.13 -4.22 -12.70
N ALA A 43 -11.32 -2.90 -12.91
CA ALA A 43 -10.64 -2.17 -13.97
C ALA A 43 -9.10 -2.23 -13.84
N LEU A 44 -8.58 -2.10 -12.61
CA LEU A 44 -7.15 -2.24 -12.33
C LEU A 44 -6.65 -3.66 -12.61
N LEU A 45 -7.36 -4.68 -12.12
CA LEU A 45 -6.99 -6.08 -12.37
C LEU A 45 -7.01 -6.41 -13.87
N HIS A 46 -8.03 -5.94 -14.60
CA HIS A 46 -8.08 -6.09 -16.05
C HIS A 46 -6.91 -5.40 -16.75
N ALA A 47 -6.49 -4.22 -16.27
CA ALA A 47 -5.31 -3.56 -16.80
C ALA A 47 -4.04 -4.38 -16.58
N GLU A 48 -3.85 -4.97 -15.40
CA GLU A 48 -2.72 -5.85 -15.10
C GLU A 48 -2.75 -7.15 -15.94
N THR A 49 -3.92 -7.73 -16.20
CA THR A 49 -4.06 -8.88 -17.12
C THR A 49 -3.81 -8.54 -18.59
N ARG A 50 -3.80 -7.26 -18.97
CA ARG A 50 -3.37 -6.83 -20.32
C ARG A 50 -1.86 -6.60 -20.40
N LYS A 51 -1.23 -6.22 -19.28
CA LYS A 51 0.24 -6.09 -19.18
C LYS A 51 0.93 -7.45 -19.09
N THR A 52 0.29 -8.40 -18.42
CA THR A 52 0.78 -9.78 -18.27
C THR A 52 0.05 -10.68 -19.26
N ALA A 53 0.70 -11.72 -19.80
CA ALA A 53 0.03 -12.68 -20.67
C ALA A 53 -0.97 -13.53 -19.86
N SER A 54 -2.22 -13.05 -19.73
CA SER A 54 -3.34 -13.75 -19.10
C SER A 54 -3.23 -13.99 -17.58
N GLY A 55 -2.60 -13.07 -16.83
CA GLY A 55 -2.66 -13.06 -15.36
C GLY A 55 -1.50 -13.74 -14.63
N ILE A 56 -0.42 -14.10 -15.34
CA ILE A 56 0.83 -14.53 -14.71
C ILE A 56 1.56 -13.29 -14.17
N VAL A 57 1.47 -13.06 -12.86
CA VAL A 57 2.21 -12.00 -12.15
C VAL A 57 3.50 -12.60 -11.59
N TYR A 58 4.65 -12.22 -12.15
CA TYR A 58 5.94 -12.58 -11.58
C TYR A 58 6.21 -11.69 -10.35
N MET A 59 6.19 -12.25 -9.15
CA MET A 59 6.57 -11.54 -7.93
C MET A 59 7.94 -12.03 -7.44
N VAL A 60 8.91 -11.13 -7.40
CA VAL A 60 10.16 -11.35 -6.66
C VAL A 60 9.92 -10.96 -5.21
N ARG A 61 9.97 -11.92 -4.29
CA ARG A 61 10.00 -11.61 -2.86
C ARG A 61 11.36 -11.04 -2.51
N SER A 62 11.42 -9.74 -2.23
CA SER A 62 12.61 -9.14 -1.63
C SER A 62 12.71 -9.59 -0.17
N GLN A 63 13.81 -10.24 0.20
CA GLN A 63 14.13 -10.52 1.60
C GLN A 63 14.38 -9.18 2.30
N GLN A 64 13.67 -8.93 3.39
CA GLN A 64 13.90 -7.77 4.24
C GLN A 64 15.17 -8.06 5.06
N GLU A 65 16.26 -7.34 4.78
CA GLU A 65 17.48 -7.35 5.59
C GLU A 65 17.09 -7.07 7.05
N ALA A 66 17.44 -8.00 7.96
CA ALA A 66 17.13 -7.87 9.37
C ALA A 66 17.76 -6.59 9.96
N PRO A 67 17.10 -5.90 10.90
CA PRO A 67 17.70 -4.73 11.56
C PRO A 67 19.08 -5.08 12.13
N PRO A 68 20.12 -4.25 11.91
CA PRO A 68 21.46 -4.52 12.42
C PRO A 68 21.43 -4.60 13.95
N PRO A 69 22.23 -5.50 14.56
CA PRO A 69 22.29 -5.65 16.01
C PRO A 69 22.70 -4.32 16.66
N PRO A 70 22.19 -4.02 17.88
CA PRO A 70 22.52 -2.79 18.57
C PRO A 70 24.03 -2.68 18.76
N ARG A 71 24.58 -1.54 18.32
CA ARG A 71 26.00 -1.21 18.43
C ARG A 71 26.43 -1.25 19.91
N PRO A 72 27.57 -1.87 20.26
CA PRO A 72 28.11 -1.79 21.61
C PRO A 72 28.38 -0.32 21.96
N SER A 73 27.84 0.13 23.08
CA SER A 73 28.20 1.42 23.68
C SER A 73 29.63 1.31 24.19
N GLU A 74 30.56 2.01 23.54
CA GLU A 74 31.92 2.21 24.05
C GLU A 74 31.89 3.21 25.21
N GLY A 75 32.46 2.84 26.35
CA GLY A 75 32.70 3.76 27.48
C GLY A 75 32.40 3.16 28.85
N ASP A 76 33.33 2.35 29.35
CA ASP A 76 33.94 2.45 30.69
C ASP A 76 34.43 1.08 31.21
N THR A 77 35.72 0.82 30.97
CA THR A 77 36.54 -0.17 31.72
C THR A 77 36.91 0.39 33.11
N PRO A 78 37.20 -0.42 34.17
CA PRO A 78 38.15 -1.55 34.07
C PRO A 78 38.02 -2.74 35.05
N ALA A 79 38.92 -3.71 34.80
CA ALA A 79 39.62 -4.61 35.74
C ALA A 79 38.98 -5.98 36.11
N ALA A 80 39.43 -6.99 35.36
CA ALA A 80 39.94 -8.29 35.81
C ALA A 80 39.24 -9.01 36.98
N LYS A 81 38.69 -10.21 36.71
CA LYS A 81 39.01 -11.42 37.49
C LYS A 81 39.02 -12.66 36.58
N ARG A 82 40.20 -13.24 36.48
CA ARG A 82 40.50 -14.55 35.88
C ARG A 82 39.82 -15.64 36.71
N VAL A 83 39.04 -16.52 36.09
CA VAL A 83 38.69 -17.83 36.65
C VAL A 83 39.02 -18.89 35.61
N LYS A 84 39.91 -19.81 35.99
CA LYS A 84 40.30 -20.99 35.25
C LYS A 84 39.65 -22.20 35.91
N THR A 85 38.93 -23.00 35.16
CA THR A 85 38.45 -24.36 35.51
C THR A 85 37.94 -24.98 34.21
N THR A 86 38.22 -26.20 33.77
CA THR A 86 39.25 -27.23 34.00
C THR A 86 39.32 -27.96 32.66
#